data_AF-A0A9X7ZFV7-F1
#
_entry.id   AF-A0A9X7ZFV7-F1
#
_cell.length_a   1.000
_cell.length_b   1.000
_cell.length_c   1.000
_cell.angle_alpha   90.00
_cell.angle_beta   90.00
_cell.angle_gamma   90.00
#
_symmetry.space_group_name_H-M   'P 1'
#
loop_
_entity.id
_entity.type
_entity.pdbx_description
1 polymer ?
#
loop_
_entity_poly.entity_id
_entity_poly.type
_entity_poly.pdbx_seq_one_letter_code
_entity_poly.pdbx_strand_id
1 'polypeptide(L)'
;MKTVMSRVVRTGGISVAALGLLLGAAGVAVADEQSYLDYLFSHGWNYHYDVSSATSAIKGGHIVCDNIRWNGGPRNGVNPFMAASLDDLMIEAAQHELCPDILESPK
;
A
#
# COMPACT_ATOMS: atom_id res chain seq x y z
N MET A 1 28.01 62.51 7.93
CA MET A 1 28.94 61.60 8.65
C MET A 1 28.22 61.18 9.93
N LYS A 2 27.96 59.93 10.30
CA LYS A 2 28.40 58.59 9.90
C LYS A 2 27.22 57.62 10.09
N THR A 3 27.05 56.67 9.18
CA THR A 3 26.22 55.47 9.36
C THR A 3 26.96 54.47 10.25
N VAL A 4 26.30 53.84 11.23
CA VAL A 4 26.56 52.42 11.59
C VAL A 4 25.25 51.77 12.07
N MET A 5 24.85 50.75 11.31
CA MET A 5 23.73 49.85 11.52
C MET A 5 24.10 48.79 12.57
N SER A 6 23.39 48.73 13.70
CA SER A 6 23.54 47.65 14.69
C SER A 6 22.77 46.41 14.23
N ARG A 7 23.48 45.29 14.10
CA ARG A 7 22.94 44.01 13.61
C ARG A 7 21.96 43.41 14.64
N VAL A 8 20.69 43.32 14.29
CA VAL A 8 19.70 42.52 15.03
C VAL A 8 19.95 41.05 14.69
N VAL A 9 20.44 40.29 15.67
CA VAL A 9 20.60 38.84 15.57
C VAL A 9 19.24 38.19 15.71
N ARG A 10 18.92 37.37 14.71
CA ARG A 10 17.70 36.59 14.51
C ARG A 10 17.63 35.44 15.50
N THR A 11 16.65 35.46 16.41
CA THR A 11 16.23 34.26 17.16
C THR A 11 14.79 33.94 16.77
N GLY A 12 14.63 33.22 15.66
CA GLY A 12 13.39 32.54 15.31
C GLY A 12 13.24 31.31 16.20
N GLY A 13 12.46 31.45 17.27
CA GLY A 13 12.05 30.34 18.13
C GLY A 13 11.10 29.40 17.39
N ILE A 14 11.33 28.11 17.59
CA ILE A 14 10.88 26.99 16.76
C ILE A 14 9.41 26.66 17.04
N SER A 15 8.77 26.23 15.96
CA SER A 15 7.37 25.84 15.79
C SER A 15 6.83 24.80 16.80
N VAL A 16 5.55 25.01 17.12
CA VAL A 16 4.50 24.07 17.58
C VAL A 16 4.89 22.59 17.58
N ALA A 17 5.14 22.02 18.77
CA ALA A 17 5.12 20.57 18.96
C ALA A 17 3.67 20.12 19.23
N ALA A 18 2.94 19.81 18.17
CA ALA A 18 1.72 19.01 18.26
C ALA A 18 2.13 17.56 18.61
N LEU A 19 2.21 17.26 19.91
CA LEU A 19 2.26 15.89 20.42
C LEU A 19 0.86 15.28 20.31
N GLY A 20 0.46 14.97 19.08
CA GLY A 20 -0.80 14.31 18.77
C GLY A 20 -0.58 12.87 18.34
N LEU A 21 -1.11 11.94 19.13
CA LEU A 21 -1.52 10.58 18.75
C LEU A 21 -0.48 9.69 18.03
N LEU A 22 0.40 9.03 18.79
CA LEU A 22 1.18 7.88 18.29
C LEU A 22 0.99 6.59 19.12
N LEU A 23 -0.05 6.50 19.95
CA LEU A 23 -0.35 5.27 20.69
C LEU A 23 -1.82 4.90 20.51
N GLY A 24 -2.11 4.05 19.53
CA GLY A 24 -3.46 3.50 19.40
C GLY A 24 -3.84 2.89 18.05
N ALA A 25 -2.90 2.33 17.30
CA ALA A 25 -3.24 1.48 16.17
C ALA A 25 -2.17 0.41 15.96
N ALA A 26 -2.03 -0.51 16.93
CA ALA A 26 -1.81 -1.90 16.55
C ALA A 26 -3.15 -2.47 16.02
N GLY A 27 -3.75 -1.75 15.07
CA GLY A 27 -4.83 -2.29 14.28
C GLY A 27 -4.18 -3.33 13.38
N VAL A 28 -4.88 -4.43 13.17
CA VAL A 28 -4.69 -5.24 11.96
C VAL A 28 -4.36 -4.28 10.82
N ALA A 29 -3.20 -4.45 10.16
CA ALA A 29 -2.85 -3.58 9.04
C ALA A 29 -4.05 -3.62 8.09
N VAL A 30 -4.81 -2.53 8.05
CA VAL A 30 -5.93 -2.41 7.14
C VAL A 30 -5.27 -2.41 5.77
N ALA A 31 -5.36 -3.55 5.08
CA ALA A 31 -4.84 -3.71 3.73
C ALA A 31 -5.21 -2.45 2.94
N ASP A 32 -4.23 -1.74 2.38
CA ASP A 32 -4.50 -0.44 1.77
C ASP A 32 -5.09 -0.67 0.37
N GLU A 33 -6.40 -0.92 0.33
CA GLU A 33 -7.13 -1.22 -0.89
C GLU A 33 -7.04 -0.08 -1.91
N GLN A 34 -6.95 1.17 -1.45
CA GLN A 34 -6.83 2.31 -2.33
C GLN A 34 -5.41 2.39 -2.90
N SER A 35 -4.38 2.23 -2.07
CA SER A 35 -2.98 2.17 -2.52
C SER A 35 -2.75 0.99 -3.47
N TYR A 36 -3.37 -0.16 -3.23
CA TYR A 36 -3.40 -1.29 -4.15
C TYR A 36 -3.97 -0.91 -5.53
N LEU A 37 -5.14 -0.27 -5.57
CA LEU A 37 -5.73 0.19 -6.83
C LEU A 37 -4.86 1.26 -7.51
N ASP A 38 -4.31 2.20 -6.75
CA ASP A 38 -3.44 3.25 -7.27
C ASP A 38 -2.12 2.66 -7.83
N TYR A 39 -1.56 1.63 -7.17
CA TYR A 39 -0.41 0.88 -7.65
C TYR A 39 -0.72 0.23 -9.01
N LEU A 40 -1.85 -0.49 -9.10
CA LEU A 40 -2.28 -1.11 -10.35
C LEU A 40 -2.35 -0.09 -11.49
N PHE A 41 -3.09 1.00 -11.30
CA PHE A 41 -3.29 1.99 -12.36
C PHE A 41 -2.01 2.75 -12.72
N SER A 42 -1.17 3.07 -11.73
CA SER A 42 0.12 3.73 -11.98
C SER A 42 1.11 2.85 -12.76
N HIS A 43 0.96 1.52 -12.70
CA HIS A 43 1.76 0.54 -13.43
C HIS A 43 1.12 0.07 -14.73
N GLY A 44 0.05 0.75 -15.19
CA GLY A 44 -0.58 0.49 -16.50
C GLY A 44 -1.60 -0.64 -16.51
N TRP A 45 -1.95 -1.18 -15.34
CA TRP A 45 -3.06 -2.11 -15.22
C TRP A 45 -4.39 -1.41 -15.57
N ASN A 46 -5.31 -2.13 -16.19
CA ASN A 46 -6.64 -1.63 -16.51
C ASN A 46 -7.67 -2.74 -16.28
N TYR A 47 -8.90 -2.36 -15.95
CA TYR A 47 -10.01 -3.30 -15.88
C TYR A 47 -10.17 -4.06 -17.19
N HIS A 48 -10.48 -5.34 -17.09
CA HIS A 48 -10.74 -6.23 -18.22
C HIS A 48 -11.95 -7.12 -17.95
N TYR A 49 -12.29 -7.99 -18.90
CA TYR A 49 -13.52 -8.79 -18.83
C TYR A 49 -13.64 -9.60 -17.53
N ASP A 50 -12.55 -10.22 -17.09
CA ASP A 50 -12.54 -11.08 -15.90
C ASP A 50 -12.43 -10.28 -14.58
N VAL A 51 -11.87 -9.07 -14.63
CA VAL A 51 -11.74 -8.15 -13.48
C VAL A 51 -12.23 -6.77 -13.92
N SER A 52 -13.55 -6.58 -13.87
CA SER A 52 -14.23 -5.44 -14.52
C SER A 52 -14.61 -4.31 -13.57
N SER A 53 -14.24 -4.40 -12.29
CA SER A 53 -14.57 -3.41 -11.27
C SER A 53 -13.52 -3.35 -10.16
N ALA A 54 -13.50 -2.23 -9.42
CA ALA A 54 -12.67 -2.05 -8.24
C ALA A 54 -12.89 -3.19 -7.23
N THR A 55 -14.15 -3.54 -6.96
CA THR A 55 -14.51 -4.61 -6.03
C THR A 55 -13.95 -5.97 -6.47
N SER A 56 -14.02 -6.31 -7.76
CA SER A 56 -13.42 -7.55 -8.26
C SER A 56 -11.89 -7.53 -8.18
N ALA A 57 -11.26 -6.38 -8.45
CA ALA A 57 -9.81 -6.24 -8.38
C ALA A 57 -9.29 -6.39 -6.95
N ILE A 58 -9.94 -5.71 -5.99
CA ILE A 58 -9.65 -5.81 -4.55
C ILE A 58 -9.85 -7.24 -4.06
N LYS A 59 -10.97 -7.88 -4.43
CA LYS A 59 -11.23 -9.29 -4.08
C LYS A 59 -10.13 -10.21 -4.62
N GLY A 60 -9.66 -9.97 -5.86
CA GLY A 60 -8.56 -10.70 -6.44
C GLY A 60 -7.27 -10.55 -5.63
N GLY A 61 -6.93 -9.33 -5.21
CA GLY A 61 -5.77 -9.06 -4.36
C GLY A 61 -5.84 -9.78 -3.00
N HIS A 62 -6.99 -9.76 -2.32
CA HIS A 62 -7.17 -10.51 -1.07
C HIS A 62 -7.07 -12.03 -1.27
N ILE A 63 -7.61 -12.57 -2.36
CA ILE A 63 -7.46 -13.99 -2.73
C ILE A 63 -5.97 -14.34 -2.89
N VAL A 64 -5.18 -13.48 -3.53
CA VAL A 64 -3.72 -13.68 -3.66
C VAL A 64 -3.08 -13.80 -2.28
N CYS A 65 -3.36 -12.86 -1.37
CA CYS A 65 -2.82 -12.86 -0.01
C CYS A 65 -3.20 -14.14 0.75
N ASP A 66 -4.48 -14.53 0.71
CA ASP A 66 -4.96 -15.76 1.36
C ASP A 66 -4.30 -17.01 0.78
N ASN A 67 -4.15 -17.09 -0.55
CA ASN A 67 -3.56 -18.25 -1.19
C ASN A 67 -2.06 -18.38 -0.89
N ILE A 68 -1.33 -17.27 -0.79
CA ILE A 68 0.08 -17.30 -0.36
C ILE A 68 0.17 -17.84 1.08
N ARG A 69 -0.69 -17.33 1.96
CA ARG A 69 -0.67 -17.66 3.40
C ARG A 69 -1.07 -19.12 3.67
N TRP A 70 -2.09 -19.62 2.99
CA TRP A 70 -2.71 -20.91 3.31
C TRP A 70 -2.42 -22.00 2.28
N ASN A 71 -2.25 -21.64 1.01
CA ASN A 71 -2.12 -22.58 -0.11
C ASN A 71 -0.71 -22.60 -0.72
N GLY A 72 0.22 -21.79 -0.19
CA GLY A 72 1.64 -21.79 -0.57
C GLY A 72 1.98 -21.10 -1.89
N GLY A 73 1.03 -20.38 -2.51
CA GLY A 73 1.30 -19.63 -3.74
C GLY A 73 0.10 -18.80 -4.21
N PRO A 74 0.30 -17.70 -4.96
CA PRO A 74 -0.73 -16.68 -5.23
C PRO A 74 -1.95 -17.20 -6.01
N ARG A 75 -1.75 -18.20 -6.87
CA ARG A 75 -2.80 -18.80 -7.72
C ARG A 75 -3.27 -20.17 -7.21
N ASN A 76 -2.76 -20.63 -6.06
CA ASN A 76 -3.09 -21.96 -5.55
C ASN A 76 -4.48 -21.97 -4.89
N GLY A 77 -5.25 -23.04 -5.07
CA GLY A 77 -6.56 -23.19 -4.43
C GLY A 77 -7.74 -22.51 -5.14
N VAL A 78 -7.49 -21.88 -6.30
CA VAL A 78 -8.54 -21.36 -7.18
C VAL A 78 -8.64 -22.19 -8.46
N ASN A 79 -9.79 -22.11 -9.15
CA ASN A 79 -9.97 -22.78 -10.44
C ASN A 79 -9.11 -22.10 -11.54
N PRO A 80 -8.86 -22.78 -12.68
CA PRO A 80 -7.97 -22.25 -13.72
C PRO A 80 -8.39 -20.90 -14.32
N PHE A 81 -9.69 -20.62 -14.41
CA PHE A 81 -10.20 -19.36 -14.93
C PHE A 81 -9.87 -18.21 -13.98
N MET A 82 -10.08 -18.41 -12.68
CA MET A 82 -9.70 -17.43 -11.66
C MET A 82 -8.17 -17.26 -11.57
N ALA A 83 -7.41 -18.34 -11.69
CA ALA A 83 -5.95 -18.26 -11.71
C ALA A 83 -5.44 -17.39 -12.88
N ALA A 84 -6.11 -17.47 -14.03
CA ALA A 84 -5.78 -16.67 -15.21
C ALA A 84 -6.16 -15.20 -15.07
N SER A 85 -7.20 -14.87 -14.31
CA SER A 85 -7.60 -13.47 -14.04
C SER A 85 -6.72 -12.77 -13.01
N LEU A 86 -5.95 -13.52 -12.21
CA LEU A 86 -4.97 -12.98 -11.27
C LEU A 86 -3.64 -12.80 -12.00
N ASP A 87 -3.50 -11.70 -12.74
CA ASP A 87 -2.27 -11.38 -13.47
C ASP A 87 -1.10 -11.06 -12.52
N ASP A 88 0.13 -11.05 -13.06
CA ASP A 88 1.33 -10.87 -12.26
C ASP A 88 1.40 -9.50 -11.57
N LEU A 89 0.81 -8.45 -12.17
CA LEU A 89 0.79 -7.11 -11.59
C LEU A 89 -0.21 -7.02 -10.44
N MET A 90 -1.35 -7.70 -10.53
CA MET A 90 -2.26 -7.90 -9.39
C MET A 90 -1.59 -8.65 -8.24
N ILE A 91 -0.76 -9.66 -8.55
CA ILE A 91 -0.04 -10.42 -7.54
C ILE A 91 1.01 -9.54 -6.85
N GLU A 92 1.82 -8.83 -7.62
CA GLU A 92 2.85 -7.92 -7.12
C GLU A 92 2.23 -6.82 -6.24
N ALA A 93 1.21 -6.12 -6.76
CA ALA A 93 0.53 -5.06 -6.02
C ALA A 93 -0.10 -5.58 -4.71
N ALA A 94 -0.69 -6.78 -4.71
CA ALA A 94 -1.27 -7.36 -3.51
C ALA A 94 -0.20 -7.66 -2.45
N GLN A 95 0.95 -8.21 -2.86
CA GLN A 95 2.08 -8.48 -1.95
C GLN A 95 2.65 -7.20 -1.34
N HIS A 96 2.69 -6.11 -2.11
CA HIS A 96 3.23 -4.83 -1.64
C HIS A 96 2.25 -4.03 -0.77
N GLU A 97 0.99 -3.94 -1.19
CA GLU A 97 0.02 -2.98 -0.63
C GLU A 97 -1.01 -3.62 0.32
N LEU A 98 -1.37 -4.89 0.09
CA LEU A 98 -2.41 -5.58 0.87
C LEU A 98 -1.84 -6.50 1.95
N CYS A 99 -0.76 -7.22 1.64
CA CYS A 99 -0.13 -8.16 2.56
C CYS A 99 1.40 -8.05 2.54
N PRO A 100 1.99 -6.92 2.97
CA PRO A 100 3.46 -6.79 3.03
C PRO A 100 4.13 -7.78 3.99
N ASP A 101 3.40 -8.29 5.00
CA ASP A 101 3.92 -9.22 6.01
C ASP A 101 4.32 -10.60 5.45
N ILE A 102 3.76 -11.00 4.30
CA ILE A 102 4.15 -12.25 3.63
C ILE A 102 5.49 -12.13 2.89
N LEU A 103 5.95 -10.92 2.58
CA LEU A 103 7.29 -10.68 2.01
C LEU A 103 8.37 -10.71 3.09
N GLU A 104 8.02 -10.29 4.30
CA GLU A 104 8.94 -10.19 5.45
C GLU A 104 9.08 -11.49 6.24
N SER A 105 8.17 -12.45 6.04
CA SER A 105 8.21 -13.76 6.70
C SER A 105 8.99 -14.78 5.86
N PRO A 106 10.22 -15.17 6.23
CA PRO A 106 10.90 -16.26 5.56
C PRO A 106 10.16 -17.57 5.85
N LYS A 107 9.95 -18.36 4.80
CA LYS A 107 9.33 -19.68 4.87
C LYS A 107 10.25 -20.69 5.54
#